data_AF-A0A2E3LXB1-F1
#
_entry.id   AF-A0A2E3LXB1-F1
#
_cell.length_a   1.000
_cell.length_b   1.000
_cell.length_c   1.000
_cell.angle_alpha   90.00
_cell.angle_beta   90.00
_cell.angle_gamma   90.00
#
_symmetry.space_group_name_H-M   'P 1'
#
loop_
_entity.id
_entity.type
_entity.pdbx_description
1 polymer ?
#
loop_
_entity_poly.entity_id
_entity_poly.type
_entity_poly.pdbx_seq_one_letter_code
_entity_poly.pdbx_strand_id
1 'polypeptide(L)'
;MRFLFLFTIIVPMFLSSKEQIHLNLDEVMNAREQRQLGLSSLTAEEKVALERWLGDWSQEMLDQGAKLKSKSKVKDWISKNPKRFPLVSSEERKHTFYIDQVIDEGRFIRLSNGSIWRVISPHHRRTRDWLKTQTVKLHKRSSGPHPYRLENIDTKQTVKIDQEVEARSDEQEEEEDSEITLPQELKVMSIFDEGRYVELDDGSVWSVPVRYHSSTRLWRSGARVRLDRSKSRVYPFSLHYFNSKKTINVAPTSP
;
A
#
# COMPACT_ATOMS: atom_id res chain seq x y z
N MET A 1 -68.35 11.09 -9.20
CA MET A 1 -67.23 10.12 -9.24
C MET A 1 -66.08 10.70 -8.42
N ARG A 2 -65.75 10.12 -7.26
CA ARG A 2 -64.65 10.57 -6.41
C ARG A 2 -63.40 9.75 -6.74
N PHE A 3 -62.37 10.40 -7.26
CA PHE A 3 -61.06 9.81 -7.56
C PHE A 3 -60.26 9.63 -6.26
N LEU A 4 -59.93 8.40 -5.93
CA LEU A 4 -59.11 8.01 -4.78
C LEU A 4 -57.66 7.90 -5.26
N PHE A 5 -56.84 8.93 -5.00
CA PHE A 5 -55.40 8.89 -5.30
C PHE A 5 -54.68 8.12 -4.19
N LEU A 6 -54.29 6.88 -4.49
CA LEU A 6 -53.33 6.10 -3.70
C LEU A 6 -51.92 6.70 -3.88
N PHE A 7 -51.41 7.38 -2.86
CA PHE A 7 -50.01 7.78 -2.79
C PHE A 7 -49.19 6.61 -2.25
N THR A 8 -48.53 5.88 -3.16
CA THR A 8 -47.54 4.87 -2.82
C THR A 8 -46.26 5.58 -2.37
N ILE A 9 -46.02 5.64 -1.06
CA ILE A 9 -44.77 6.17 -0.50
C ILE A 9 -43.66 5.17 -0.81
N ILE A 10 -42.85 5.47 -1.81
CA ILE A 10 -41.57 4.79 -2.05
C ILE A 10 -40.63 5.27 -0.95
N VAL A 11 -40.51 4.51 0.14
CA VAL A 11 -39.50 4.75 1.17
C VAL A 11 -38.15 4.37 0.56
N PRO A 12 -37.21 5.30 0.34
CA PRO A 12 -35.87 4.93 -0.08
C PRO A 12 -35.24 4.08 1.02
N MET A 13 -34.97 2.80 0.72
CA MET A 13 -34.06 1.99 1.52
C MET A 13 -32.68 2.64 1.44
N PHE A 14 -32.40 3.55 2.36
CA PHE A 14 -31.02 3.90 2.68
C PHE A 14 -30.40 2.64 3.29
N LEU A 15 -29.69 1.88 2.45
CA LEU A 15 -28.72 0.90 2.90
C LEU A 15 -27.70 1.68 3.74
N SER A 16 -27.93 1.69 5.05
CA SER A 16 -27.00 2.26 6.02
C SER A 16 -25.72 1.44 5.93
N SER A 17 -24.76 1.92 5.14
CA SER A 17 -23.41 1.43 5.16
C SER A 17 -22.90 1.62 6.58
N LYS A 18 -22.65 0.52 7.29
CA LYS A 18 -21.99 0.58 8.60
C LYS A 18 -20.63 1.25 8.38
N GLU A 19 -20.56 2.54 8.67
CA GLU A 19 -19.33 3.29 8.63
C GLU A 19 -18.43 2.69 9.72
N GLN A 20 -17.32 2.08 9.31
CA GLN A 20 -16.38 1.52 10.28
C GLN A 20 -15.78 2.67 11.07
N ILE A 21 -15.92 2.61 12.40
CA ILE A 21 -15.31 3.57 13.31
C ILE A 21 -13.79 3.38 13.21
N HIS A 22 -13.14 4.26 12.46
CA HIS A 22 -11.69 4.36 12.42
C HIS A 22 -11.24 5.23 13.59
N LEU A 23 -10.67 4.61 14.61
CA LEU A 23 -10.22 5.29 15.82
C LEU A 23 -8.72 5.56 15.69
N ASN A 24 -8.33 6.82 15.71
CA ASN A 24 -6.93 7.23 15.73
C ASN A 24 -6.55 7.60 17.17
N LEU A 25 -5.61 6.87 17.79
CA LEU A 25 -5.23 7.10 19.19
C LEU A 25 -4.59 8.47 19.39
N ASP A 26 -3.98 9.06 18.37
CA ASP A 26 -3.39 10.40 18.45
C ASP A 26 -4.46 11.50 18.50
N GLU A 27 -5.67 11.22 18.03
CA GLU A 27 -6.79 12.16 18.08
C GLU A 27 -7.56 12.06 19.40
N VAL A 28 -7.62 10.86 20.01
CA VAL A 28 -8.41 10.63 21.24
C VAL A 28 -7.58 10.63 22.52
N MET A 29 -6.25 10.53 22.43
CA MET A 29 -5.35 10.50 23.58
C MET A 29 -4.11 11.36 23.35
N ASN A 30 -3.72 12.13 24.37
CA ASN A 30 -2.48 12.90 24.30
C ASN A 30 -1.24 12.01 24.56
N ALA A 31 -0.06 12.50 24.16
CA ALA A 31 1.19 11.74 24.28
C ALA A 31 1.54 11.32 25.72
N ARG A 32 1.11 12.06 26.74
CA ARG A 32 1.36 11.72 28.14
C ARG A 32 0.53 10.50 28.56
N GLU A 33 -0.75 10.48 28.20
CA GLU A 33 -1.65 9.34 28.46
C GLU A 33 -1.17 8.09 27.71
N GLN A 34 -0.77 8.24 26.45
CA GLN A 34 -0.23 7.13 25.67
C GLN A 34 1.01 6.52 26.33
N ARG A 35 1.92 7.34 26.87
CA ARG A 35 3.09 6.85 27.63
C ARG A 35 2.69 6.14 28.93
N GLN A 36 1.71 6.67 29.67
CA GLN A 36 1.24 6.05 30.91
C GLN A 36 0.61 4.67 30.67
N LEU A 37 -0.05 4.48 29.52
CA LEU A 37 -0.61 3.18 29.13
C LEU A 37 0.41 2.25 28.44
N GLY A 38 1.67 2.67 28.29
CA GLY A 38 2.70 1.89 27.59
C GLY A 38 2.50 1.82 26.08
N LEU A 39 1.65 2.66 25.49
CA LEU A 39 1.42 2.67 24.04
C LEU A 39 2.64 3.19 23.26
N SER A 40 3.52 3.95 23.92
CA SER A 40 4.75 4.45 23.32
C SER A 40 5.79 3.36 23.04
N SER A 41 5.66 2.17 23.63
CA SER A 41 6.52 1.02 23.30
C SER A 41 5.99 0.18 22.14
N LEU A 42 4.77 0.48 21.67
CA LEU A 42 4.20 -0.24 20.53
C LEU A 42 4.90 0.22 19.24
N THR A 43 5.15 -0.74 18.35
CA THR A 43 5.51 -0.39 16.98
C THR A 43 4.33 0.30 16.28
N ALA A 44 4.58 1.00 15.17
CA ALA A 44 3.51 1.60 14.38
C ALA A 44 2.45 0.56 13.96
N GLU A 45 2.88 -0.66 13.66
CA GLU A 45 2.00 -1.75 13.27
C GLU A 45 1.12 -2.24 14.44
N GLU A 46 1.71 -2.38 15.63
CA GLU A 46 0.97 -2.76 16.84
C GLU A 46 -0.04 -1.68 17.25
N LYS A 47 0.33 -0.41 17.06
CA LYS A 47 -0.58 0.72 17.31
C LYS A 47 -1.78 0.69 16.38
N VAL A 48 -1.57 0.50 15.07
CA VAL A 48 -2.66 0.35 14.08
C VAL A 48 -3.54 -0.86 14.40
N ALA A 49 -2.94 -1.98 14.81
CA ALA A 49 -3.70 -3.17 15.21
C ALA A 49 -4.56 -2.91 16.46
N LEU A 50 -4.03 -2.18 17.44
CA LEU A 50 -4.75 -1.76 18.63
C LEU A 50 -5.92 -0.82 18.30
N GLU A 51 -5.67 0.19 17.49
CA GLU A 51 -6.67 1.15 16.99
C GLU A 51 -7.84 0.44 16.32
N ARG A 52 -7.55 -0.50 15.41
CA ARG A 52 -8.57 -1.30 14.75
C ARG A 52 -9.36 -2.16 15.74
N TRP A 53 -8.68 -2.85 16.65
CA TRP A 53 -9.34 -3.68 17.65
C TRP A 53 -10.27 -2.84 18.55
N LEU A 54 -9.84 -1.64 18.95
CA LEU A 54 -10.64 -0.70 19.72
C LEU A 54 -11.84 -0.20 18.92
N GLY A 55 -11.66 0.12 17.63
CA GLY A 55 -12.75 0.50 16.72
C GLY A 55 -13.80 -0.60 16.60
N ASP A 56 -13.37 -1.83 16.31
CA ASP A 56 -14.26 -3.00 16.17
C ASP A 56 -15.01 -3.30 17.48
N TRP A 57 -14.32 -3.21 18.63
CA TRP A 57 -14.96 -3.40 19.94
C TRP A 57 -15.95 -2.29 20.27
N SER A 58 -15.61 -1.04 19.94
CA SER A 58 -16.50 0.11 20.15
C SER A 58 -17.78 -0.01 19.32
N GLN A 59 -17.66 -0.43 18.07
CA GLN A 59 -18.82 -0.68 17.21
C GLN A 59 -19.69 -1.81 17.77
N GLU A 60 -19.08 -2.91 18.22
CA GLU A 60 -19.80 -4.02 18.84
C GLU A 60 -20.54 -3.57 20.12
N MET A 61 -19.89 -2.75 20.94
CA MET A 61 -20.49 -2.14 22.12
C MET A 61 -21.70 -1.26 21.80
N LEU A 62 -21.63 -0.46 20.72
CA LEU A 62 -22.75 0.37 20.26
C LEU A 62 -23.90 -0.51 19.74
N ASP A 63 -23.60 -1.51 18.91
CA ASP A 63 -24.58 -2.44 18.36
C ASP A 63 -25.33 -3.21 19.48
N GLN A 64 -24.62 -3.61 20.54
CA GLN A 64 -25.23 -4.30 21.69
C GLN A 64 -25.94 -3.33 22.64
N GLY A 65 -25.41 -2.13 22.84
CA GLY A 65 -26.06 -1.07 23.63
C GLY A 65 -27.45 -0.74 23.09
N ALA A 66 -27.57 -0.63 21.76
CA ALA A 66 -28.86 -0.43 21.08
C ALA A 66 -29.86 -1.57 21.34
N LYS A 67 -29.39 -2.82 21.48
CA LYS A 67 -30.24 -4.00 21.73
C LYS A 67 -30.63 -4.15 23.20
N LEU A 68 -29.72 -3.87 24.13
CA LEU A 68 -29.87 -4.26 25.53
C LEU A 68 -30.75 -3.31 26.37
N LYS A 69 -31.16 -2.15 25.85
CA LYS A 69 -32.14 -1.16 26.41
C LYS A 69 -31.89 -0.66 27.85
N SER A 70 -30.99 -1.25 28.63
CA SER A 70 -30.63 -0.81 29.99
C SER A 70 -29.13 -0.91 30.25
N LYS A 71 -28.60 0.03 31.04
CA LYS A 71 -27.17 0.08 31.40
C LYS A 71 -26.71 -1.16 32.18
N SER A 72 -27.57 -1.74 33.02
CA SER A 72 -27.26 -2.95 33.79
C SER A 72 -26.99 -4.14 32.88
N LYS A 73 -27.81 -4.33 31.84
CA LYS A 73 -27.65 -5.43 30.88
C LYS A 73 -26.38 -5.29 30.03
N VAL A 74 -26.01 -4.05 29.68
CA VAL A 74 -24.74 -3.79 28.99
C VAL A 74 -23.57 -4.17 29.89
N LYS A 75 -23.58 -3.78 31.17
CA LYS A 75 -22.54 -4.16 32.13
C LYS A 75 -22.41 -5.68 32.27
N ASP A 76 -23.53 -6.38 32.44
CA ASP A 76 -23.56 -7.84 32.53
C ASP A 76 -23.03 -8.49 31.25
N TRP A 77 -23.36 -7.94 30.09
CA TRP A 77 -22.88 -8.42 28.80
C TRP A 77 -21.35 -8.26 28.67
N ILE A 78 -20.80 -7.10 29.03
CA ILE A 78 -19.35 -6.87 29.04
C ILE A 78 -18.65 -7.86 29.97
N SER A 79 -19.19 -8.06 31.19
CA SER A 79 -18.61 -9.01 32.15
C SER A 79 -18.64 -10.46 31.65
N LYS A 80 -19.66 -10.83 30.85
CA LYS A 80 -19.77 -12.17 30.26
C LYS A 80 -18.95 -12.34 28.98
N ASN A 81 -18.62 -11.25 28.29
CA ASN A 81 -17.90 -11.27 27.02
C ASN A 81 -16.65 -10.38 27.10
N PRO A 82 -15.67 -10.67 27.98
CA PRO A 82 -14.46 -9.88 28.03
C PRO A 82 -13.67 -10.07 26.72
N LYS A 83 -13.68 -9.07 25.85
CA LYS A 83 -12.82 -9.08 24.66
C LYS A 83 -11.41 -8.80 25.14
N ARG A 84 -10.55 -9.79 25.00
CA ARG A 84 -9.11 -9.61 25.20
C ARG A 84 -8.54 -9.08 23.90
N PHE A 85 -7.59 -8.15 24.00
CA PHE A 85 -6.75 -7.84 22.86
C PHE A 85 -6.04 -9.14 22.47
N PRO A 86 -6.19 -9.62 21.22
CA PRO A 86 -5.50 -10.83 20.81
C PRO A 86 -4.01 -10.53 20.86
N LEU A 87 -3.34 -11.04 21.89
CA LEU A 87 -1.89 -11.18 21.89
C LEU A 87 -1.57 -12.24 20.84
N VAL A 88 -1.49 -11.80 19.58
CA VAL A 88 -0.96 -12.64 18.50
C VAL A 88 0.41 -13.09 18.97
N SER A 89 0.65 -14.40 19.00
CA SER A 89 1.96 -14.92 19.41
C SER A 89 3.05 -14.31 18.53
N SER A 90 4.24 -14.09 19.07
CA SER A 90 5.33 -13.43 18.33
C SER A 90 5.66 -14.13 17.00
N GLU A 91 5.40 -15.44 16.89
CA GLU A 91 5.55 -16.21 15.66
C GLU A 91 4.46 -15.96 14.63
N GLU A 92 3.18 -15.87 15.03
CA GLU A 92 2.09 -15.56 14.10
C GLU A 92 2.16 -14.12 13.58
N ARG A 93 2.78 -13.22 14.35
CA ARG A 93 3.04 -11.83 13.93
C ARG A 93 4.03 -11.74 12.77
N LYS A 94 5.01 -12.66 12.67
CA LYS A 94 6.06 -12.60 11.63
C LYS A 94 5.51 -12.67 10.21
N HIS A 95 4.27 -13.12 10.03
CA HIS A 95 3.66 -13.34 8.73
C HIS A 95 2.33 -12.61 8.54
N THR A 96 1.93 -11.76 9.49
CA THR A 96 0.67 -11.01 9.40
C THR A 96 0.98 -9.53 9.22
N PHE A 97 0.48 -8.95 8.14
CA PHE A 97 0.72 -7.56 7.75
C PHE A 97 -0.61 -6.88 7.44
N TYR A 98 -0.61 -5.56 7.32
CA TYR A 98 -1.71 -4.84 6.66
C TYR A 98 -1.27 -4.32 5.30
N ILE A 99 -2.25 -4.14 4.41
CA ILE A 99 -2.04 -3.50 3.12
C ILE A 99 -1.83 -2.01 3.37
N ASP A 100 -0.63 -1.51 3.08
CA ASP A 100 -0.38 -0.06 3.08
C ASP A 100 -0.85 0.57 1.77
N GLN A 101 -0.55 -0.08 0.64
CA GLN A 101 -0.92 0.44 -0.68
C GLN A 101 -1.16 -0.67 -1.71
N VAL A 102 -2.18 -0.50 -2.55
CA VAL A 102 -2.37 -1.25 -3.80
C VAL A 102 -1.89 -0.38 -4.96
N ILE A 103 -0.98 -0.89 -5.78
CA ILE A 103 -0.27 -0.15 -6.83
C ILE A 103 -0.55 -0.79 -8.20
N ASP A 104 -0.64 0.04 -9.24
CA ASP A 104 -0.80 -0.38 -10.65
C ASP A 104 -1.98 -1.37 -10.81
N GLU A 105 -3.17 -0.93 -10.39
CA GLU A 105 -4.43 -1.68 -10.49
C GLU A 105 -4.42 -3.10 -9.87
N GLY A 106 -3.65 -3.29 -8.79
CA GLY A 106 -3.53 -4.57 -8.09
C GLY A 106 -2.33 -5.39 -8.51
N ARG A 107 -1.47 -4.89 -9.41
CA ARG A 107 -0.25 -5.58 -9.83
C ARG A 107 0.82 -5.63 -8.75
N PHE A 108 0.88 -4.64 -7.88
CA PHE A 108 1.76 -4.67 -6.70
C PHE A 108 0.99 -4.35 -5.43
N ILE A 109 1.44 -4.94 -4.33
CA ILE A 109 0.93 -4.66 -2.98
C ILE A 109 2.13 -4.25 -2.13
N ARG A 110 2.06 -3.08 -1.51
CA ARG A 110 2.95 -2.68 -0.44
C ARG A 110 2.33 -3.06 0.91
N LEU A 111 3.10 -3.76 1.72
CA LEU A 111 2.72 -4.14 3.08
C LEU A 111 3.22 -3.12 4.10
N SER A 112 2.69 -3.21 5.32
CA SER A 112 3.03 -2.37 6.47
C SER A 112 4.51 -2.27 6.79
N ASN A 113 5.23 -3.37 6.58
CA ASN A 113 6.68 -3.46 6.81
C ASN A 113 7.52 -2.83 5.68
N GLY A 114 6.89 -2.12 4.73
CA GLY A 114 7.53 -1.47 3.58
C GLY A 114 7.72 -2.38 2.36
N SER A 115 7.70 -3.70 2.55
CA SER A 115 7.94 -4.66 1.46
C SER A 115 6.92 -4.55 0.33
N ILE A 116 7.39 -4.69 -0.91
CA ILE A 116 6.57 -4.63 -2.11
C ILE A 116 6.52 -6.02 -2.75
N TRP A 117 5.32 -6.46 -3.09
CA TRP A 117 5.08 -7.79 -3.63
C TRP A 117 4.39 -7.68 -4.98
N ARG A 118 4.89 -8.43 -5.96
CA ARG A 118 4.30 -8.52 -7.29
C ARG A 118 3.21 -9.57 -7.31
N VAL A 119 2.00 -9.16 -7.61
CA VAL A 119 0.86 -10.05 -7.80
C VAL A 119 0.94 -10.66 -9.19
N ILE A 120 0.72 -11.97 -9.32
CA ILE A 120 0.70 -12.61 -10.65
C ILE A 120 -0.54 -12.17 -11.45
N SER A 121 -0.40 -12.08 -12.77
CA SER A 121 -1.42 -11.53 -13.69
C SER A 121 -2.86 -12.03 -13.45
N PRO A 122 -3.12 -13.35 -13.26
CA PRO A 122 -4.47 -13.85 -13.02
C PRO A 122 -5.16 -13.33 -11.75
N HIS A 123 -4.44 -12.67 -10.85
CA HIS A 123 -4.95 -12.19 -9.56
C HIS A 123 -5.07 -10.67 -9.46
N HIS A 124 -4.60 -9.89 -10.45
CA HIS A 124 -4.63 -8.41 -10.40
C HIS A 124 -6.03 -7.87 -10.15
N ARG A 125 -7.04 -8.40 -10.85
CA ARG A 125 -8.44 -7.96 -10.68
C ARG A 125 -8.95 -8.19 -9.25
N ARG A 126 -8.49 -9.23 -8.56
CA ARG A 126 -8.93 -9.53 -7.18
C ARG A 126 -8.28 -8.58 -6.18
N THR A 127 -7.00 -8.28 -6.37
CA THR A 127 -6.23 -7.41 -5.46
C THR A 127 -6.53 -5.93 -5.66
N ARG A 128 -7.04 -5.55 -6.83
CA ARG A 128 -7.49 -4.18 -7.13
C ARG A 128 -8.51 -3.65 -6.11
N ASP A 129 -9.40 -4.53 -5.66
CA ASP A 129 -10.50 -4.16 -4.74
C ASP A 129 -10.10 -4.33 -3.27
N TRP A 130 -8.84 -4.71 -2.99
CA TRP A 130 -8.35 -4.77 -1.62
C TRP A 130 -8.14 -3.36 -1.09
N LEU A 131 -8.59 -3.14 0.15
CA LEU A 131 -8.55 -1.83 0.78
C LEU A 131 -7.27 -1.67 1.57
N LYS A 132 -6.76 -0.43 1.61
CA LYS A 132 -5.75 -0.03 2.59
C LYS A 132 -6.24 -0.43 3.99
N THR A 133 -5.33 -0.84 4.85
CA THR A 133 -5.55 -1.37 6.21
C THR A 133 -6.05 -2.80 6.31
N GLN A 134 -6.56 -3.45 5.25
CA GLN A 134 -6.97 -4.85 5.32
C GLN A 134 -5.80 -5.75 5.74
N THR A 135 -6.09 -6.73 6.59
CA THR A 135 -5.07 -7.61 7.15
C THR A 135 -4.83 -8.76 6.20
N VAL A 136 -3.55 -9.05 5.94
CA VAL A 136 -3.10 -10.10 5.06
C VAL A 136 -2.11 -11.01 5.77
N LYS A 137 -2.17 -12.31 5.46
CA LYS A 137 -1.21 -13.31 5.93
C LYS A 137 -0.32 -13.77 4.78
N LEU A 138 0.99 -13.66 4.96
CA LEU A 138 2.00 -14.09 4.01
C LEU A 138 2.38 -15.55 4.28
N HIS A 139 2.13 -16.42 3.30
CA HIS A 139 2.46 -17.84 3.38
C HIS A 139 3.62 -18.15 2.42
N LYS A 140 4.70 -18.73 2.95
CA LYS A 140 5.78 -19.31 2.13
C LYS A 140 5.40 -20.75 1.76
N ARG A 141 5.50 -21.09 0.48
CA ARG A 141 5.33 -22.44 -0.06
C ARG A 141 6.70 -23.02 -0.43
N SER A 142 6.84 -24.32 -0.22
CA SER A 142 8.08 -25.06 -0.44
C SER A 142 8.41 -25.35 -1.91
N SER A 143 7.42 -25.29 -2.83
CA SER A 143 7.66 -25.59 -4.24
C SER A 143 6.70 -24.86 -5.19
N GLY A 144 7.25 -24.36 -6.30
CA GLY A 144 6.52 -23.73 -7.40
C GLY A 144 7.19 -22.45 -7.91
N PRO A 145 6.79 -21.94 -9.09
CA PRO A 145 7.35 -20.72 -9.69
C PRO A 145 7.02 -19.44 -8.89
N HIS A 146 6.03 -19.51 -7.99
CA HIS A 146 5.60 -18.42 -7.12
C HIS A 146 5.60 -18.94 -5.68
N PRO A 147 6.73 -18.85 -4.95
CA PRO A 147 6.90 -19.48 -3.64
C PRO A 147 6.13 -18.76 -2.52
N TYR A 148 5.41 -17.67 -2.81
CA TYR A 148 4.68 -16.89 -1.82
C TYR A 148 3.20 -16.77 -2.18
N ARG A 149 2.36 -16.66 -1.14
CA ARG A 149 0.92 -16.41 -1.25
C ARG A 149 0.50 -15.39 -0.20
N LEU A 150 -0.24 -14.37 -0.61
CA LEU A 150 -0.95 -13.48 0.32
C LEU A 150 -2.39 -13.96 0.47
N GLU A 151 -2.85 -14.07 1.70
CA GLU A 151 -4.24 -14.33 2.06
C GLU A 151 -4.82 -13.10 2.74
N ASN A 152 -5.86 -12.51 2.16
CA ASN A 152 -6.63 -11.46 2.81
C ASN A 152 -7.53 -12.10 3.87
N ILE A 153 -7.27 -11.78 5.14
CA ILE A 153 -7.90 -12.43 6.29
C ILE A 153 -9.39 -12.07 6.36
N ASP A 154 -9.74 -10.84 5.95
CA ASP A 154 -11.10 -10.31 5.98
C ASP A 154 -11.98 -10.99 4.92
N THR A 155 -11.47 -11.14 3.68
CA THR A 155 -12.23 -11.68 2.54
C THR A 155 -12.02 -13.18 2.28
N LYS A 156 -11.05 -13.79 2.97
CA LYS A 156 -10.55 -15.16 2.71
C LYS A 156 -10.03 -15.37 1.27
N GLN A 157 -9.85 -14.30 0.51
CA GLN A 157 -9.26 -14.38 -0.82
C GLN A 157 -7.77 -14.61 -0.72
N THR A 158 -7.22 -15.31 -1.70
CA THR A 158 -5.78 -15.56 -1.75
C THR A 158 -5.23 -15.34 -3.14
N VAL A 159 -3.99 -14.87 -3.18
CA VAL A 159 -3.28 -14.54 -4.41
C VAL A 159 -1.85 -15.02 -4.33
N LYS A 160 -1.35 -15.61 -5.41
CA LYS A 160 0.07 -15.92 -5.57
C LYS A 160 0.83 -14.64 -5.88
N ILE A 161 2.03 -14.53 -5.32
CA ILE A 161 2.89 -13.37 -5.49
C ILE A 161 4.34 -13.81 -5.67
N ASP A 162 5.12 -12.93 -6.26
CA ASP A 162 6.58 -12.99 -6.22
C ASP A 162 7.08 -11.88 -5.31
N GLN A 163 8.14 -12.18 -4.56
CA GLN A 163 8.88 -11.13 -3.87
C GLN A 163 9.52 -10.28 -4.96
N GLU A 164 9.11 -9.01 -5.08
CA GLU A 164 9.95 -8.06 -5.77
C GLU A 164 11.18 -7.97 -4.87
N VAL A 165 12.32 -8.47 -5.35
CA VAL A 165 13.58 -8.25 -4.65
C VAL A 165 13.72 -6.74 -4.64
N GLU A 166 13.44 -6.11 -3.50
CA GLU A 166 13.92 -4.77 -3.23
C GLU A 166 15.38 -4.80 -3.66
N ALA A 167 15.72 -4.01 -4.68
CA ALA A 167 17.11 -3.68 -4.95
C ALA A 167 17.66 -3.28 -3.57
N ARG A 168 18.52 -4.15 -3.02
CA ARG A 168 19.00 -4.05 -1.65
C ARG A 168 19.29 -2.58 -1.38
N SER A 169 18.52 -1.99 -0.47
CA SER A 169 18.91 -0.73 0.17
C SER A 169 19.89 -1.04 1.31
N ASP A 170 20.69 -2.10 1.15
CA ASP A 170 21.88 -2.37 1.94
C ASP A 170 22.99 -1.49 1.38
N GLU A 171 22.85 -0.19 1.61
CA GLU A 171 23.92 0.80 1.72
C GLU A 171 23.31 2.00 2.46
N GLN A 172 22.99 1.76 3.73
CA GLN A 172 23.51 2.64 4.77
C GLN A 172 25.04 2.42 4.82
N GLU A 173 25.75 2.88 3.79
CA GLU A 173 27.13 3.32 3.97
C GLU A 173 27.07 4.81 4.21
N GLU A 174 27.91 5.22 5.14
CA GLU A 174 28.05 6.56 5.65
C GLU A 174 28.20 7.58 4.51
N GLU A 175 27.77 8.80 4.78
CA GLU A 175 28.08 9.99 4.00
C GLU A 175 29.61 10.17 3.89
N GLU A 176 30.27 9.42 3.02
CA GLU A 176 31.39 9.96 2.26
C GLU A 176 30.78 10.54 0.99
N ASP A 177 30.78 11.86 0.91
CA ASP A 177 30.58 12.69 -0.27
C ASP A 177 31.61 12.33 -1.36
N SER A 178 31.55 11.09 -1.86
CA SER A 178 32.05 10.78 -3.19
C SER A 178 31.07 11.48 -4.13
N GLU A 179 31.45 12.69 -4.51
CA GLU A 179 30.84 13.46 -5.57
C GLU A 179 30.88 12.58 -6.83
N ILE A 180 29.85 11.73 -7.00
CA ILE A 180 29.61 11.03 -8.25
C ILE A 180 29.33 12.16 -9.23
N THR A 181 30.37 12.59 -9.92
CA THR A 181 30.30 13.50 -11.04
C THR A 181 29.53 12.77 -12.13
N LEU A 182 28.20 12.85 -12.07
CA LEU A 182 27.35 12.37 -13.13
C LEU A 182 27.79 13.09 -14.41
N PRO A 183 27.99 12.36 -15.53
CA PRO A 183 28.34 12.98 -16.79
C PRO A 183 27.31 14.06 -17.12
N GLN A 184 27.78 15.29 -17.28
CA GLN A 184 26.92 16.48 -17.37
C GLN A 184 25.98 16.44 -18.58
N GLU A 185 26.30 15.64 -19.60
CA GLU A 185 25.47 15.40 -20.77
C GLU A 185 25.72 14.02 -21.36
N LEU A 186 24.62 13.33 -21.65
CA LEU A 186 24.59 12.07 -22.39
C LEU A 186 23.74 12.25 -23.66
N LYS A 187 23.87 11.32 -24.61
CA LYS A 187 23.03 11.28 -25.80
C LYS A 187 22.18 10.03 -25.80
N VAL A 188 20.92 10.18 -26.20
CA VAL A 188 20.05 9.04 -26.46
C VAL A 188 20.58 8.29 -27.67
N MET A 189 20.99 7.04 -27.50
CA MET A 189 21.42 6.17 -28.59
C MET A 189 20.24 5.48 -29.25
N SER A 190 19.42 4.80 -28.45
CA SER A 190 18.27 4.05 -28.94
C SER A 190 17.10 4.12 -27.96
N ILE A 191 15.90 3.88 -28.49
CA ILE A 191 14.66 3.81 -27.73
C ILE A 191 13.91 2.59 -28.24
N PHE A 192 13.55 1.67 -27.36
CA PHE A 192 12.93 0.41 -27.74
C PHE A 192 11.79 0.04 -26.80
N ASP A 193 11.07 -1.02 -27.18
CA ASP A 193 9.84 -1.49 -26.52
C ASP A 193 8.85 -0.33 -26.29
N GLU A 194 8.51 0.38 -27.37
CA GLU A 194 7.55 1.49 -27.38
C GLU A 194 7.86 2.66 -26.43
N GLY A 195 9.14 2.87 -26.09
CA GLY A 195 9.57 3.94 -25.19
C GLY A 195 9.66 3.50 -23.72
N ARG A 196 9.63 2.19 -23.47
CA ARG A 196 9.86 1.62 -22.14
C ARG A 196 11.32 1.65 -21.73
N TYR A 197 12.25 1.61 -22.70
CA TYR A 197 13.67 1.67 -22.43
C TYR A 197 14.36 2.75 -23.26
N VAL A 198 15.37 3.36 -22.66
CA VAL A 198 16.26 4.32 -23.30
C VAL A 198 17.69 3.84 -23.09
N GLU A 199 18.44 3.69 -24.18
CA GLU A 199 19.87 3.45 -24.17
C GLU A 199 20.60 4.78 -24.39
N LEU A 200 21.64 5.03 -23.59
CA LEU A 200 22.47 6.22 -23.67
C LEU A 200 23.83 5.92 -24.33
N ASP A 201 24.59 6.94 -24.67
CA ASP A 201 25.86 6.82 -25.41
C ASP A 201 27.04 6.30 -24.58
N ASP A 202 26.86 6.21 -23.27
CA ASP A 202 27.73 5.45 -22.36
C ASP A 202 27.40 3.95 -22.33
N GLY A 203 26.41 3.50 -23.10
CA GLY A 203 25.92 2.11 -23.15
C GLY A 203 24.97 1.73 -22.02
N SER A 204 24.62 2.67 -21.13
CA SER A 204 23.67 2.41 -20.05
C SER A 204 22.24 2.32 -20.58
N VAL A 205 21.45 1.39 -20.01
CA VAL A 205 20.04 1.18 -20.35
C VAL A 205 19.16 1.53 -19.15
N TRP A 206 18.09 2.25 -19.43
CA TRP A 206 17.23 2.85 -18.42
C TRP A 206 15.77 2.50 -18.66
N SER A 207 15.09 2.04 -17.61
CA SER A 207 13.66 1.77 -17.63
C SER A 207 12.83 3.03 -17.38
N VAL A 208 11.76 3.17 -18.14
CA VAL A 208 10.88 4.34 -18.15
C VAL A 208 9.51 3.97 -17.54
N PRO A 209 8.96 4.78 -16.62
CA PRO A 209 7.60 4.62 -16.12
C PRO A 209 6.56 4.66 -17.23
N VAL A 210 5.53 3.83 -17.13
CA VAL A 210 4.47 3.68 -18.16
C VAL A 210 3.86 5.03 -18.59
N ARG A 211 3.64 5.95 -17.64
CA ARG A 211 3.10 7.29 -17.93
C ARG A 211 3.96 8.15 -18.87
N TYR A 212 5.22 7.78 -19.10
CA TYR A 212 6.15 8.52 -19.94
C TYR A 212 6.50 7.81 -21.25
N HIS A 213 6.01 6.59 -21.51
CA HIS A 213 6.33 5.82 -22.73
C HIS A 213 6.01 6.61 -24.00
N SER A 214 4.80 7.18 -24.08
CA SER A 214 4.37 7.97 -25.23
C SER A 214 5.23 9.22 -25.49
N SER A 215 5.70 9.89 -24.44
CA SER A 215 6.58 11.05 -24.58
C SER A 215 8.00 10.64 -24.97
N THR A 216 8.48 9.52 -24.43
CA THR A 216 9.84 9.00 -24.67
C THR A 216 9.98 8.47 -26.09
N ARG A 217 8.95 7.83 -26.64
CA ARG A 217 8.91 7.37 -28.04
C ARG A 217 9.13 8.49 -29.08
N LEU A 218 8.89 9.75 -28.70
CA LEU A 218 9.08 10.91 -29.57
C LEU A 218 10.52 11.45 -29.56
N TRP A 219 11.37 10.95 -28.64
CA TRP A 219 12.77 11.35 -28.60
C TRP A 219 13.53 10.73 -29.77
N ARG A 220 14.57 11.42 -30.23
CA ARG A 220 15.36 10.98 -31.38
C ARG A 220 16.74 10.52 -30.91
N SER A 221 17.30 9.56 -31.63
CA SER A 221 18.73 9.21 -31.47
C SER A 221 19.60 10.44 -31.68
N GLY A 222 20.66 10.57 -30.87
CA GLY A 222 21.55 11.73 -30.79
C GLY A 222 21.02 12.89 -29.94
N ALA A 223 19.79 12.82 -29.41
CA ALA A 223 19.27 13.89 -28.57
C ALA A 223 20.02 13.98 -27.23
N ARG A 224 20.39 15.19 -26.84
CA ARG A 224 21.09 15.46 -25.58
C ARG A 224 20.14 15.37 -24.41
N VAL A 225 20.56 14.65 -23.38
CA VAL A 225 19.87 14.49 -22.11
C VAL A 225 20.85 14.72 -20.97
N ARG A 226 20.34 15.21 -19.83
CA ARG A 226 21.10 15.26 -18.57
C ARG A 226 20.48 14.29 -17.59
N LEU A 227 21.32 13.49 -16.94
CA LEU A 227 20.91 12.57 -15.89
C LEU A 227 21.08 13.27 -14.53
N ASP A 228 19.98 13.46 -13.82
CA ASP A 228 19.96 14.06 -12.48
C ASP A 228 19.38 13.05 -11.46
N ARG A 229 19.65 13.26 -10.16
CA ARG A 229 18.97 12.50 -9.10
C ARG A 229 17.50 12.94 -8.99
N SER A 230 16.60 11.98 -8.87
CA SER A 230 15.17 12.21 -8.65
C SER A 230 14.78 11.93 -7.21
N LYS A 231 13.70 12.58 -6.75
CA LYS A 231 13.09 12.30 -5.43
C LYS A 231 12.29 10.99 -5.40
N SER A 232 12.12 10.34 -6.56
CA SER A 232 11.33 9.11 -6.64
C SER A 232 12.15 7.92 -6.16
N ARG A 233 11.64 7.19 -5.16
CA ARG A 233 12.29 5.96 -4.67
C ARG A 233 12.33 4.84 -5.71
N VAL A 234 11.33 4.75 -6.58
CA VAL A 234 11.21 3.68 -7.60
C VAL A 234 12.02 4.01 -8.85
N TYR A 235 12.16 5.31 -9.16
CA TYR A 235 12.89 5.81 -10.32
C TYR A 235 13.87 6.88 -9.85
N PRO A 236 15.02 6.47 -9.27
CA PRO A 236 15.90 7.34 -8.50
C PRO A 236 16.64 8.38 -9.34
N PHE A 237 16.50 8.34 -10.67
CA PHE A 237 17.12 9.29 -11.58
C PHE A 237 16.08 9.97 -12.45
N SER A 238 16.47 11.06 -13.09
CA SER A 238 15.67 11.76 -14.08
C SER A 238 16.48 12.15 -15.29
N LEU A 239 15.93 11.91 -16.48
CA LEU A 239 16.47 12.39 -17.74
C LEU A 239 15.79 13.71 -18.11
N HIS A 240 16.59 14.76 -18.20
CA HIS A 240 16.20 16.09 -18.66
C HIS A 240 16.53 16.24 -20.13
N TYR A 241 15.50 16.36 -20.97
CA TYR A 241 15.68 16.45 -22.41
C TYR A 241 15.94 17.89 -22.85
N PHE A 242 17.14 18.23 -23.32
CA PHE A 242 17.59 19.63 -23.51
C PHE A 242 16.67 20.48 -24.39
N ASN A 243 16.07 19.90 -25.42
CA ASN A 243 15.20 20.62 -26.34
C ASN A 243 13.76 20.79 -25.81
N SER A 244 13.50 20.40 -24.56
CA SER A 244 12.19 20.53 -23.93
C SER A 244 12.32 20.82 -22.43
N LYS A 245 11.27 21.36 -21.82
CA LYS A 245 11.19 21.41 -20.35
C LYS A 245 10.75 20.07 -19.74
N LYS A 246 10.75 18.97 -20.51
CA LYS A 246 10.29 17.67 -20.03
C LYS A 246 11.41 16.96 -19.29
N THR A 247 11.02 16.43 -18.15
CA THR A 247 11.85 15.58 -17.28
C THR A 247 11.11 14.26 -17.13
N ILE A 248 11.78 13.13 -17.36
CA ILE A 248 11.23 11.80 -17.09
C ILE A 248 12.04 11.13 -16.00
N ASN A 249 11.38 10.51 -15.03
CA ASN A 249 12.10 9.70 -14.05
C ASN A 249 12.46 8.37 -14.69
N VAL A 250 13.63 7.83 -14.38
CA VAL A 250 14.13 6.55 -14.89
C VAL A 250 14.83 5.75 -13.79
N ALA A 251 14.96 4.45 -14.02
CA ALA A 251 15.69 3.53 -13.14
C ALA A 251 16.64 2.69 -13.99
N PRO A 252 17.88 2.45 -13.52
CA PRO A 252 18.84 1.65 -14.27
C PRO A 252 18.28 0.23 -14.43
N THR A 253 18.39 -0.32 -15.63
CA THR A 253 18.19 -1.76 -15.81
C THR A 253 19.51 -2.45 -15.55
N SER A 254 19.53 -3.43 -14.64
CA SER A 254 20.71 -4.29 -14.49
C SER A 254 21.02 -4.93 -15.86
N PRO A 255 22.28 -4.88 -16.32
CA PRO A 255 22.70 -5.52 -17.56
C PRO A 255 22.48 -7.04 -17.52
#